data_AF-Q174F2-F1
#
_entry.id   AF-Q174F2-F1
#
_cell.length_a   1.000
_cell.length_b   1.000
_cell.length_c   1.000
_cell.angle_alpha   90.00
_cell.angle_beta   90.00
_cell.angle_gamma   90.00
#
_symmetry.space_group_name_H-M   'P 1'
#
loop_
_entity.id
_entity.type
_entity.pdbx_description
1 polymer ?
#
loop_
_entity_poly.entity_id
_entity_poly.type
_entity_poly.pdbx_seq_one_letter_code
_entity_poly.pdbx_strand_id
1 'polypeptide(L)'
;MGSWLRMRKVATMAAAAAGGAAGFWYVQRNYDERKVLNSWTTSFEPSTCAKWDFNWDHRDPKSLVKPASDLSDPVAQNRFNEKLDKKRSRVVRHLILVRHGQYNMDGRTDLERYLTEKGRKQAAISGERLKDLGIEFDKIIRSTMTRAQETAKIMSASLPELKMHDDSLLEEGAPVPPEPPVGHWRPEASFFEDGARIEAAFRKYFHRAEPEQKQDSYTLIVCHANVIRYFVCRALQLPPEAWLRISLGHASLTWVSILDDGRVTLRTLGETGHMPRDMLSR
;
A
#
# COMPACT_ATOMS: atom_id res chain seq x y z
N MET A 1 3.13 -4.13 -78.40
CA MET A 1 3.58 -3.40 -77.18
C MET A 1 2.47 -3.03 -76.19
N GLY A 2 1.19 -2.89 -76.56
CA GLY A 2 0.12 -2.43 -75.64
C GLY A 2 -0.36 -3.41 -74.55
N SER A 3 -0.28 -4.73 -74.79
CA SER A 3 -0.75 -5.76 -73.84
C SER A 3 0.12 -5.85 -72.57
N TRP A 4 1.45 -5.76 -72.73
CA TRP A 4 2.41 -5.84 -71.63
C TRP A 4 2.34 -4.63 -70.70
N LEU A 5 2.07 -3.44 -71.24
CA LEU A 5 1.88 -2.21 -70.46
C LEU A 5 0.59 -2.25 -69.62
N ARG A 6 -0.49 -2.85 -70.15
CA ARG A 6 -1.74 -3.09 -69.41
C ARG A 6 -1.54 -4.11 -68.30
N MET A 7 -0.85 -5.23 -68.55
CA MET A 7 -0.52 -6.21 -67.52
C MET A 7 0.33 -5.61 -66.40
N ARG A 8 1.33 -4.77 -66.72
CA ARG A 8 2.11 -4.06 -65.69
C ARG A 8 1.25 -3.14 -64.83
N LYS A 9 0.34 -2.36 -65.42
CA LYS A 9 -0.57 -1.46 -64.67
C LYS A 9 -1.51 -2.23 -63.75
N VAL A 10 -2.06 -3.36 -64.23
CA VAL A 10 -2.94 -4.22 -63.41
C VAL A 10 -2.14 -4.85 -62.27
N ALA A 11 -0.92 -5.33 -62.54
CA ALA A 11 -0.05 -5.91 -61.52
C ALA A 11 0.36 -4.89 -60.45
N THR A 12 0.71 -3.65 -60.81
CA THR A 12 1.01 -2.61 -59.80
C THR A 12 -0.19 -2.20 -58.99
N MET A 13 -1.38 -2.08 -59.59
CA MET A 13 -2.62 -1.79 -58.83
C MET A 13 -2.97 -2.93 -57.87
N ALA A 14 -2.81 -4.18 -58.30
CA ALA A 14 -3.04 -5.34 -57.44
C ALA A 14 -2.03 -5.41 -56.28
N ALA A 15 -0.75 -5.12 -56.53
CA ALA A 15 0.27 -5.07 -55.49
C ALA A 15 0.02 -3.92 -54.49
N ALA A 16 -0.42 -2.75 -54.96
CA ALA A 16 -0.76 -1.62 -54.10
C ALA A 16 -2.01 -1.91 -53.24
N ALA A 17 -3.03 -2.54 -53.81
CA ALA A 17 -4.22 -2.96 -53.07
C ALA A 17 -3.89 -4.02 -52.01
N ALA A 18 -3.06 -5.01 -52.36
CA ALA A 18 -2.61 -6.04 -51.42
C ALA A 18 -1.75 -5.45 -50.29
N GLY A 19 -0.83 -4.54 -50.62
CA GLY A 19 -0.01 -3.83 -49.63
C GLY A 19 -0.85 -2.95 -48.70
N GLY A 20 -1.84 -2.23 -49.24
CA GLY A 20 -2.78 -1.43 -48.46
C GLY A 20 -3.65 -2.29 -47.52
N ALA A 21 -4.16 -3.42 -48.00
CA ALA A 21 -4.94 -4.35 -47.19
C ALA A 21 -4.10 -5.01 -46.09
N ALA A 22 -2.87 -5.42 -46.39
CA ALA A 22 -1.94 -5.98 -45.41
C ALA A 22 -1.52 -4.94 -44.36
N GLY A 23 -1.26 -3.70 -44.77
CA GLY A 23 -0.98 -2.58 -43.88
C GLY A 23 -2.16 -2.25 -42.98
N PHE A 24 -3.37 -2.18 -43.53
CA PHE A 24 -4.60 -1.96 -42.77
C PHE A 24 -4.82 -3.10 -41.75
N TRP A 25 -4.69 -4.36 -42.17
CA TRP A 25 -4.83 -5.50 -41.27
C TRP A 25 -3.78 -5.50 -40.16
N TYR A 26 -2.52 -5.18 -40.47
CA TYR A 26 -1.46 -5.06 -39.47
C TYR A 26 -1.74 -3.93 -38.47
N VAL A 27 -2.18 -2.76 -38.94
CA VAL A 27 -2.56 -1.63 -38.08
C VAL A 27 -3.78 -1.97 -37.21
N GLN A 28 -4.81 -2.58 -37.80
CA GLN A 28 -6.04 -2.99 -37.09
C GLN A 28 -5.72 -4.04 -36.01
N ARG A 29 -4.90 -5.04 -36.33
CA ARG A 29 -4.47 -6.07 -35.38
C ARG A 29 -3.67 -5.49 -34.21
N ASN A 30 -2.72 -4.61 -34.50
CA ASN A 30 -1.96 -3.92 -33.46
C ASN A 30 -2.82 -2.93 -32.65
N TYR A 31 -3.86 -2.35 -33.26
CA TYR A 31 -4.82 -1.49 -32.57
C TYR A 31 -5.68 -2.29 -31.59
N ASP A 32 -6.17 -3.45 -32.00
CA ASP A 32 -6.93 -4.36 -31.13
C ASP A 32 -6.05 -4.96 -30.01
N GLU A 33 -4.79 -5.31 -30.28
CA GLU A 33 -3.83 -5.75 -29.26
C GLU A 33 -3.49 -4.63 -28.25
N ARG A 34 -3.58 -3.36 -28.64
CA ARG A 34 -3.35 -2.18 -27.76
C ARG A 34 -4.63 -1.67 -27.09
N LYS A 35 -5.78 -2.30 -27.35
CA LYS A 35 -7.05 -1.89 -26.78
C LYS A 35 -7.13 -2.37 -25.33
N VAL A 36 -6.79 -1.48 -24.40
CA VAL A 36 -6.94 -1.72 -22.96
C VAL A 36 -8.44 -1.66 -22.64
N LEU A 37 -9.05 -2.83 -22.50
CA LEU A 37 -10.40 -2.95 -21.94
C LEU A 37 -10.32 -2.77 -20.42
N ASN A 38 -11.28 -2.07 -19.82
CA ASN A 38 -11.38 -1.90 -18.36
C ASN A 38 -11.56 -3.23 -17.59
N SER A 39 -11.75 -4.35 -18.29
CA SER A 39 -11.82 -5.71 -17.76
C SER A 39 -11.34 -6.72 -18.82
N TRP A 40 -10.48 -7.67 -18.44
CA TRP A 40 -10.04 -8.78 -19.29
C TRP A 40 -11.08 -9.91 -19.40
N THR A 41 -12.21 -9.78 -18.71
CA THR A 41 -13.33 -10.73 -18.74
C THR A 41 -14.62 -10.00 -19.14
N THR A 42 -15.31 -10.53 -20.14
CA THR A 42 -16.60 -10.00 -20.57
C THR A 42 -17.64 -10.26 -19.47
N SER A 43 -18.06 -9.19 -18.77
CA SER A 43 -19.21 -9.12 -17.84
C SER A 43 -19.00 -9.46 -16.36
N PHE A 44 -17.77 -9.57 -15.85
CA PHE A 44 -17.58 -9.67 -14.39
C PHE A 44 -17.67 -8.29 -13.72
N GLU A 45 -18.66 -8.10 -12.86
CA GLU A 45 -18.73 -6.95 -11.94
C GLU A 45 -18.27 -7.38 -10.54
N PRO A 46 -17.24 -6.74 -9.96
CA PRO A 46 -16.87 -6.96 -8.57
C PRO A 46 -18.02 -6.64 -7.62
N SER A 47 -18.10 -7.35 -6.50
CA SER A 47 -19.04 -7.02 -5.43
C SER A 47 -18.82 -5.56 -4.96
N THR A 48 -19.86 -4.93 -4.43
CA THR A 48 -19.79 -3.52 -3.98
C THR A 48 -18.66 -3.28 -2.99
N CYS A 49 -18.39 -4.23 -2.08
CA CYS A 49 -17.29 -4.15 -1.13
C CYS A 49 -15.90 -4.42 -1.72
N ALA A 50 -15.81 -4.93 -2.95
CA ALA A 50 -14.56 -5.16 -3.67
C ALA A 50 -14.24 -4.05 -4.69
N LYS A 51 -15.15 -3.09 -4.90
CA LYS A 51 -14.89 -1.92 -5.77
C LYS A 51 -13.84 -1.04 -5.13
N TRP A 52 -12.82 -0.69 -5.91
CA TRP A 52 -11.71 0.15 -5.45
C TRP A 52 -12.04 1.63 -5.59
N ASP A 53 -11.96 2.38 -4.50
CA ASP A 53 -11.92 3.84 -4.52
C ASP A 53 -10.48 4.31 -4.82
N PHE A 54 -10.24 4.89 -5.99
CA PHE A 54 -8.93 5.40 -6.38
C PHE A 54 -8.52 6.70 -5.66
N ASN A 55 -9.46 7.39 -5.02
CA ASN A 55 -9.21 8.66 -4.31
C ASN A 55 -9.42 8.52 -2.79
N TRP A 56 -9.18 7.31 -2.26
CA TRP A 56 -9.35 6.98 -0.83
C TRP A 56 -8.50 7.85 0.11
N ASP A 57 -7.38 8.39 -0.36
CA ASP A 57 -6.47 9.28 0.37
C ASP A 57 -6.68 10.76 0.03
N HIS A 58 -7.69 11.09 -0.79
CA HIS A 58 -8.01 12.43 -1.27
C HIS A 58 -6.89 13.15 -2.03
N ARG A 59 -5.95 12.40 -2.61
CA ARG A 59 -4.77 12.94 -3.30
C ARG A 59 -4.73 12.58 -4.79
N ASP A 60 -5.83 12.09 -5.36
CA ASP A 60 -5.89 11.86 -6.80
C ASP A 60 -5.66 13.17 -7.57
N PRO A 61 -4.72 13.23 -8.54
CA PRO A 61 -4.43 14.43 -9.29
C PRO A 61 -5.67 15.09 -9.92
N LYS A 62 -6.68 14.30 -10.33
CA LYS A 62 -7.94 14.82 -10.90
C LYS A 62 -8.79 15.56 -9.87
N SER A 63 -8.65 15.21 -8.59
CA SER A 63 -9.32 15.89 -7.46
C SER A 63 -8.58 17.14 -7.00
N LEU A 64 -7.31 17.32 -7.40
CA LEU A 64 -6.45 18.44 -7.00
C LEU A 64 -6.39 19.58 -8.04
N VAL A 65 -6.93 19.36 -9.24
CA VAL A 65 -6.88 20.31 -10.36
C VAL A 65 -8.28 20.62 -10.84
N LYS A 66 -8.56 21.91 -11.10
CA LYS A 66 -9.84 22.33 -11.69
C LYS A 66 -10.03 21.66 -13.06
N PRO A 67 -11.23 21.09 -13.33
CA PRO A 67 -11.55 20.51 -14.64
C PRO A 67 -11.31 21.49 -15.78
N ALA A 68 -10.96 20.97 -16.96
CA ALA A 68 -10.88 21.78 -18.17
C ALA A 68 -12.25 22.42 -18.45
N SER A 69 -12.25 23.70 -18.85
CA SER A 69 -13.46 24.45 -19.19
C SER A 69 -14.15 23.93 -20.44
N ASP A 70 -13.37 23.39 -21.38
CA ASP A 70 -13.83 22.75 -22.59
C ASP A 70 -12.94 21.53 -22.86
N LEU A 71 -13.55 20.35 -22.97
CA LEU A 71 -12.86 19.09 -23.24
C LEU A 71 -12.63 18.86 -24.74
N SER A 72 -13.24 19.66 -25.61
CA SER A 72 -13.08 19.59 -27.06
C SER A 72 -11.93 20.44 -27.60
N ASP A 73 -11.45 21.43 -26.83
CA ASP A 73 -10.27 22.25 -27.16
C ASP A 73 -8.97 21.51 -26.80
N PRO A 74 -8.13 21.12 -27.78
CA PRO A 74 -6.86 20.45 -27.52
C PRO A 74 -5.89 21.28 -26.67
N VAL A 75 -5.96 22.62 -26.75
CA VAL A 75 -5.08 23.51 -25.97
C VAL A 75 -5.50 23.56 -24.51
N ALA A 76 -6.81 23.63 -24.23
CA ALA A 76 -7.35 23.47 -22.88
C ALA A 76 -7.03 22.09 -22.29
N GLN A 77 -7.17 21.03 -23.09
CA GLN A 77 -6.87 19.66 -22.67
C GLN A 77 -5.37 19.48 -22.34
N ASN A 78 -4.46 19.97 -23.18
CA ASN A 78 -3.03 19.92 -22.91
C ASN A 78 -2.65 20.66 -21.62
N ARG A 79 -3.16 21.89 -21.43
CA ARG A 79 -2.93 22.65 -20.18
C ARG A 79 -3.47 21.94 -18.95
N PHE A 80 -4.60 21.24 -19.07
CA PHE A 80 -5.15 20.43 -17.98
C PHE A 80 -4.26 19.21 -17.69
N ASN A 81 -3.81 18.50 -18.71
CA ASN A 81 -2.91 17.34 -18.57
C ASN A 81 -1.56 17.71 -17.94
N GLU A 82 -0.97 18.85 -18.31
CA GLU A 82 0.25 19.35 -17.68
C GLU A 82 0.05 19.63 -16.18
N LYS A 83 -1.11 20.19 -15.79
CA LYS A 83 -1.42 20.41 -14.38
C LYS A 83 -1.62 19.10 -13.63
N LEU A 84 -2.25 18.10 -14.25
CA LEU A 84 -2.39 16.77 -13.67
C LEU A 84 -1.01 16.11 -13.48
N ASP A 85 -0.15 16.16 -14.49
CA ASP A 85 1.19 15.56 -14.43
C ASP A 85 2.04 16.19 -13.30
N LYS A 86 1.96 17.51 -13.12
CA LYS A 86 2.60 18.22 -11.99
C LYS A 86 2.09 17.78 -10.61
N LYS A 87 0.90 17.18 -10.54
CA LYS A 87 0.30 16.67 -9.29
C LYS A 87 0.40 15.15 -9.16
N ARG A 88 0.96 14.45 -10.14
CA ARG A 88 1.19 13.01 -10.07
C ARG A 88 2.43 12.73 -9.24
N SER A 89 2.28 11.83 -8.28
CA SER A 89 3.43 11.11 -7.75
C SER A 89 4.01 10.19 -8.84
N ARG A 90 5.27 9.78 -8.69
CA ARG A 90 5.95 8.84 -9.61
C ARG A 90 6.72 7.75 -8.86
N VAL A 91 6.52 7.66 -7.55
CA VAL A 91 7.31 6.82 -6.66
C VAL A 91 6.39 6.05 -5.72
N VAL A 92 6.90 4.93 -5.20
CA VAL A 92 6.18 4.03 -4.31
C VAL A 92 6.56 4.32 -2.86
N ARG A 93 5.56 4.32 -1.98
CA ARG A 93 5.78 4.36 -0.53
C ARG A 93 5.64 2.96 0.06
N HIS A 94 6.71 2.48 0.68
CA HIS A 94 6.73 1.22 1.42
C HIS A 94 6.62 1.48 2.91
N LEU A 95 5.61 0.87 3.53
CA LEU A 95 5.39 0.89 4.97
C LEU A 95 5.61 -0.52 5.50
N ILE A 96 6.60 -0.68 6.38
CA ILE A 96 6.88 -1.93 7.07
C ILE A 96 6.38 -1.77 8.50
N LEU A 97 5.25 -2.38 8.81
CA LEU A 97 4.61 -2.36 10.11
C LEU A 97 5.13 -3.52 10.96
N VAL A 98 5.50 -3.23 12.19
CA VAL A 98 6.05 -4.20 13.13
C VAL A 98 5.20 -4.22 14.39
N ARG A 99 4.66 -5.38 14.74
CA ARG A 99 4.04 -5.57 16.06
C ARG A 99 5.15 -5.64 17.11
N HIS A 100 4.99 -5.01 18.27
CA HIS A 100 5.95 -5.13 19.37
C HIS A 100 6.28 -6.61 19.73
N GLY A 101 7.45 -6.83 20.35
CA GLY A 101 7.85 -8.12 20.90
C GLY A 101 6.99 -8.56 22.10
N GLN A 102 7.13 -9.81 22.54
CA GLN A 102 6.43 -10.31 23.73
C GLN A 102 6.79 -9.46 24.96
N TYR A 103 5.79 -9.16 25.80
CA TYR A 103 5.96 -8.24 26.92
C TYR A 103 5.29 -8.75 28.19
N ASN A 104 5.62 -8.12 29.31
CA ASN A 104 5.03 -8.40 30.61
C ASN A 104 3.56 -7.93 30.65
N MET A 105 2.64 -8.90 30.68
CA MET A 105 1.20 -8.62 30.75
C MET A 105 0.72 -8.25 32.15
N ASP A 106 1.49 -8.61 33.19
CA ASP A 106 1.12 -8.42 34.60
C ASP A 106 1.40 -7.00 35.11
N GLY A 107 2.04 -6.15 34.28
CA GLY A 107 2.30 -4.75 34.60
C GLY A 107 1.01 -3.93 34.73
N ARG A 108 0.89 -3.19 35.83
CA ARG A 108 -0.26 -2.31 36.12
C ARG A 108 -0.12 -0.98 35.38
N THR A 109 1.10 -0.47 35.26
CA THR A 109 1.42 0.74 34.49
C THR A 109 2.10 0.40 33.15
N ASP A 110 2.12 1.32 32.20
CA ASP A 110 2.80 1.07 30.91
C ASP A 110 4.31 0.82 31.08
N LEU A 111 4.97 1.51 32.02
CA LEU A 111 6.39 1.31 32.34
C LEU A 111 6.70 -0.12 32.83
N GLU A 112 5.74 -0.77 33.50
CA GLU A 112 5.87 -2.16 33.95
C GLU A 112 5.59 -3.18 32.84
N ARG A 113 5.04 -2.74 31.70
CA ARG A 113 4.72 -3.57 30.52
C ARG A 113 5.89 -3.61 29.52
N TYR A 114 7.10 -3.82 30.06
CA TYR A 114 8.34 -3.96 29.30
C TYR A 114 8.45 -5.32 28.58
N LEU A 115 9.37 -5.46 27.64
CA LEU A 115 9.61 -6.71 26.90
C LEU A 115 10.12 -7.83 27.80
N THR A 116 9.61 -9.04 27.60
CA THR A 116 10.21 -10.24 28.21
C THR A 116 11.56 -10.54 27.58
N GLU A 117 12.36 -11.45 28.16
CA GLU A 117 13.61 -11.90 27.54
C GLU A 117 13.36 -12.46 26.12
N LYS A 118 12.29 -13.26 25.96
CA LYS A 118 11.85 -13.75 24.66
C LYS A 118 11.47 -12.60 23.72
N GLY A 119 10.76 -11.58 24.21
CA GLY A 119 10.42 -10.38 23.43
C GLY A 119 11.63 -9.60 22.92
N ARG A 120 12.68 -9.48 23.74
CA ARG A 120 13.94 -8.85 23.34
C ARG A 120 14.64 -9.66 22.24
N LYS A 121 14.68 -10.98 22.37
CA LYS A 121 15.24 -11.89 21.34
C LYS A 121 14.45 -11.82 20.03
N GLN A 122 13.11 -11.81 20.11
CA GLN A 122 12.24 -11.63 18.95
C GLN A 122 12.55 -10.32 18.21
N ALA A 123 12.63 -9.20 18.95
CA ALA A 123 12.96 -7.91 18.36
C ALA A 123 14.33 -7.90 17.68
N ALA A 124 15.35 -8.50 18.31
CA ALA A 124 16.69 -8.61 17.71
C ALA A 124 16.68 -9.43 16.42
N ILE A 125 15.99 -10.58 16.41
CA ILE A 125 15.85 -11.44 15.23
C ILE A 125 15.13 -10.71 14.09
N SER A 126 14.05 -9.97 14.38
CA SER A 126 13.37 -9.14 13.40
C SER A 126 14.25 -7.99 12.90
N GLY A 127 15.11 -7.43 13.75
CA GLY A 127 16.10 -6.41 13.38
C GLY A 127 17.11 -6.92 12.36
N GLU A 128 17.72 -8.08 12.61
CA GLU A 128 18.62 -8.74 11.64
C GLU A 128 17.88 -9.10 10.36
N ARG A 129 16.63 -9.56 10.44
CA ARG A 129 15.82 -9.83 9.26
C ARG A 129 15.64 -8.58 8.39
N LEU A 130 15.39 -7.41 8.98
CA LEU A 130 15.25 -6.16 8.23
C LEU A 130 16.56 -5.74 7.55
N LYS A 131 17.69 -5.93 8.24
CA LYS A 131 19.02 -5.70 7.67
C LYS A 131 19.29 -6.61 6.47
N ASP A 132 18.92 -7.89 6.56
CA ASP A 132 19.09 -8.88 5.50
C ASP A 132 18.24 -8.59 4.25
N LEU A 133 17.21 -7.73 4.34
CA LEU A 133 16.47 -7.28 3.17
C LEU A 133 17.32 -6.40 2.24
N GLY A 134 18.43 -5.82 2.73
CA GLY A 134 19.27 -4.91 1.94
C GLY A 134 18.57 -3.62 1.54
N ILE A 135 17.54 -3.22 2.29
CA ILE A 135 16.74 -2.02 2.04
C ILE A 135 17.27 -0.85 2.88
N GLU A 136 17.46 0.31 2.26
CA GLU A 136 17.73 1.55 2.98
C GLU A 136 16.42 2.14 3.51
N PHE A 137 16.20 2.03 4.82
CA PHE A 137 15.06 2.64 5.48
C PHE A 137 15.29 4.14 5.70
N ASP A 138 14.26 4.96 5.53
CA ASP A 138 14.37 6.42 5.71
C ASP A 138 14.31 6.82 7.19
N LYS A 139 13.45 6.13 7.96
CA LYS A 139 13.14 6.46 9.35
C LYS A 139 12.37 5.33 10.04
N ILE A 140 12.38 5.40 11.37
CA ILE A 140 11.55 4.57 12.24
C ILE A 140 10.52 5.47 12.94
N ILE A 141 9.26 5.12 12.83
CA ILE A 141 8.17 5.70 13.62
C ILE A 141 7.75 4.65 14.65
N ARG A 142 7.53 5.05 15.90
CA ARG A 142 7.14 4.10 16.94
C ARG A 142 6.06 4.67 17.86
N SER A 143 5.19 3.77 18.32
CA SER A 143 4.25 4.08 19.38
C SER A 143 4.99 4.48 20.66
N THR A 144 4.40 5.40 21.41
CA THR A 144 4.87 5.86 22.71
C THR A 144 4.74 4.83 23.83
N MET A 145 4.06 3.69 23.63
CA MET A 145 3.98 2.64 24.66
C MET A 145 5.32 1.90 24.83
N THR A 146 5.68 1.60 26.08
CA THR A 146 7.00 1.07 26.49
C THR A 146 7.46 -0.13 25.65
N ARG A 147 6.62 -1.15 25.48
CA ARG A 147 6.93 -2.34 24.67
C ARG A 147 7.26 -2.03 23.20
N ALA A 148 6.63 -1.02 22.61
CA ALA A 148 6.93 -0.61 21.23
C ALA A 148 8.25 0.18 21.17
N GLN A 149 8.49 1.06 22.15
CA GLN A 149 9.76 1.79 22.26
C GLN A 149 10.96 0.86 22.41
N GLU A 150 10.88 -0.13 23.31
CA GLU A 150 11.93 -1.12 23.52
C GLU A 150 12.16 -1.98 22.26
N THR A 151 11.08 -2.41 21.60
CA THR A 151 11.18 -3.20 20.35
C THR A 151 11.93 -2.41 19.28
N ALA A 152 11.52 -1.16 19.03
CA ALA A 152 12.15 -0.31 18.02
C ALA A 152 13.62 -0.03 18.33
N LYS A 153 13.95 0.20 19.62
CA LYS A 153 15.33 0.43 20.07
C LYS A 153 16.20 -0.80 19.80
N ILE A 154 15.74 -2.00 20.12
CA ILE A 154 16.50 -3.23 19.87
C ILE A 154 16.69 -3.46 18.36
N MET A 155 15.64 -3.30 17.56
CA MET A 155 15.72 -3.47 16.11
C MET A 155 16.67 -2.46 15.45
N SER A 156 16.69 -1.21 15.94
CA SER A 156 17.58 -0.17 15.41
C SER A 156 19.07 -0.50 15.55
N ALA A 157 19.46 -1.39 16.47
CA ALA A 157 20.86 -1.79 16.64
C ALA A 157 21.40 -2.60 15.45
N SER A 158 20.53 -3.25 14.68
CA SER A 158 20.89 -4.02 13.48
C SER A 158 20.89 -3.18 12.20
N LEU A 159 20.34 -1.96 12.26
CA LEU A 159 20.16 -1.08 11.12
C LEU A 159 21.20 0.07 11.15
N PRO A 160 21.47 0.73 10.02
CA PRO A 160 22.19 2.01 10.02
C PRO A 160 21.55 3.02 10.98
N GLU A 161 22.25 4.09 11.32
CA GLU A 161 21.69 5.12 12.21
C GLU A 161 20.46 5.79 11.56
N LEU A 162 19.27 5.40 12.01
CA LEU A 162 17.98 5.90 11.53
C LEU A 162 17.38 6.88 12.53
N LYS A 163 16.76 7.94 12.00
CA LYS A 163 15.96 8.85 12.82
C LYS A 163 14.73 8.12 13.36
N MET A 164 14.58 8.15 14.69
CA MET A 164 13.42 7.62 15.40
C MET A 164 12.46 8.75 15.77
N HIS A 165 11.17 8.54 15.52
CA HIS A 165 10.10 9.46 15.88
C HIS A 165 9.04 8.77 16.72
N ASP A 166 8.68 9.40 17.83
CA ASP A 166 7.62 8.92 18.73
C ASP A 166 6.28 9.51 18.30
N ASP A 167 5.24 8.68 18.27
CA ASP A 167 3.88 9.12 17.93
C ASP A 167 2.81 8.39 18.74
N SER A 168 2.02 9.15 19.51
CA SER A 168 0.93 8.62 20.34
C SER A 168 -0.29 8.20 19.54
N LEU A 169 -0.43 8.62 18.28
CA LEU A 169 -1.51 8.13 17.41
C LEU A 169 -1.39 6.61 17.17
N LEU A 170 -0.19 6.05 17.31
CA LEU A 170 0.11 4.63 17.11
C LEU A 170 -0.06 3.77 18.37
N GLU A 171 -0.50 4.32 19.52
CA GLU A 171 -0.78 3.51 20.71
C GLU A 171 -1.87 2.46 20.47
N GLU A 172 -1.83 1.37 21.23
CA GLU A 172 -2.83 0.30 21.08
C GLU A 172 -4.23 0.83 21.40
N GLY A 173 -5.25 0.23 20.82
CA GLY A 173 -6.62 0.65 21.08
C GLY A 173 -7.66 -0.27 20.45
N ALA A 174 -8.92 0.10 20.61
CA ALA A 174 -10.06 -0.56 19.99
C ALA A 174 -10.53 0.23 18.76
N PRO A 175 -10.20 -0.19 17.52
CA PRO A 175 -10.44 0.64 16.34
C PRO A 175 -11.93 0.75 15.98
N VAL A 176 -12.62 -0.38 15.83
CA VAL A 176 -14.06 -0.49 15.54
C VAL A 176 -14.61 -1.80 16.11
N PRO A 177 -15.93 -1.92 16.35
CA PRO A 177 -16.54 -3.20 16.69
C PRO A 177 -16.21 -4.29 15.65
N PRO A 178 -15.66 -5.44 16.06
CA PRO A 178 -15.27 -6.51 15.15
C PRO A 178 -16.46 -7.36 14.72
N GLU A 179 -16.35 -7.94 13.52
CA GLU A 179 -17.28 -8.96 13.01
C GLU A 179 -16.48 -10.20 12.57
N PRO A 180 -16.66 -11.38 13.20
CA PRO A 180 -17.66 -11.67 14.24
C PRO A 180 -17.35 -11.03 15.60
N PRO A 181 -18.37 -10.78 16.44
CA PRO A 181 -18.20 -10.23 17.77
C PRO A 181 -17.47 -11.21 18.69
N VAL A 182 -16.69 -10.68 19.64
CA VAL A 182 -15.98 -11.47 20.66
C VAL A 182 -16.65 -11.26 22.01
N GLY A 183 -17.26 -12.32 22.55
CA GLY A 183 -18.18 -12.22 23.69
C GLY A 183 -17.59 -11.54 24.94
N HIS A 184 -16.32 -11.80 25.26
CA HIS A 184 -15.62 -11.28 26.44
C HIS A 184 -14.93 -9.93 26.21
N TRP A 185 -14.95 -9.39 24.99
CA TRP A 185 -14.22 -8.18 24.62
C TRP A 185 -15.19 -7.12 24.09
N ARG A 186 -15.58 -6.16 24.94
CA ARG A 186 -16.61 -5.15 24.63
C ARG A 186 -16.25 -3.75 25.14
N PRO A 187 -15.17 -3.13 24.64
CA PRO A 187 -14.75 -1.80 25.08
C PRO A 187 -15.55 -0.70 24.36
N GLU A 188 -16.87 -0.63 24.59
CA GLU A 188 -17.80 0.22 23.81
C GLU A 188 -17.39 1.70 23.76
N ALA A 189 -17.07 2.28 24.92
CA ALA A 189 -16.63 3.67 25.00
C ALA A 189 -15.28 3.91 24.29
N SER A 190 -14.38 2.94 24.32
CA SER A 190 -13.04 3.06 23.72
C SER A 190 -13.09 3.13 22.19
N PHE A 191 -14.10 2.54 21.54
CA PHE A 191 -14.22 2.60 20.07
C PHE A 191 -14.31 4.03 19.53
N PHE A 192 -14.87 4.96 20.29
CA PHE A 192 -15.02 6.35 19.85
C PHE A 192 -13.69 7.10 19.88
N GLU A 193 -12.96 7.00 20.99
CA GLU A 193 -11.67 7.69 21.16
C GLU A 193 -10.55 7.01 20.37
N ASP A 194 -10.37 5.70 20.57
CA ASP A 194 -9.33 4.94 19.90
C ASP A 194 -9.58 4.83 18.40
N GLY A 195 -10.83 4.63 17.98
CA GLY A 195 -11.20 4.56 16.57
C GLY A 195 -10.84 5.84 15.82
N ALA A 196 -11.18 7.01 16.37
CA ALA A 196 -10.82 8.30 15.79
C ALA A 196 -9.30 8.50 15.75
N ARG A 197 -8.59 8.16 16.82
CA ARG A 197 -7.12 8.26 16.92
C ARG A 197 -6.41 7.36 15.91
N ILE A 198 -6.84 6.12 15.79
CA ILE A 198 -6.26 5.14 14.86
C ILE A 198 -6.58 5.52 13.41
N GLU A 199 -7.79 5.99 13.10
CA GLU A 199 -8.10 6.50 11.75
C GLU A 199 -7.28 7.76 11.41
N ALA A 200 -7.02 8.64 12.39
CA ALA A 200 -6.13 9.78 12.19
C ALA A 200 -4.68 9.32 11.90
N ALA A 201 -4.20 8.28 12.60
CA ALA A 201 -2.91 7.65 12.31
C ALA A 201 -2.88 7.06 10.88
N PHE A 202 -3.95 6.38 10.47
CA PHE A 202 -4.08 5.84 9.12
C PHE A 202 -3.93 6.95 8.08
N ARG A 203 -4.72 8.03 8.19
CA ARG A 203 -4.65 9.17 7.25
C ARG A 203 -3.30 9.87 7.24
N LYS A 204 -2.61 9.91 8.39
CA LYS A 204 -1.28 10.51 8.51
C LYS A 204 -0.21 9.70 7.78
N TYR A 205 -0.23 8.38 7.86
CA TYR A 205 0.85 7.54 7.33
C TYR A 205 0.54 6.88 5.99
N PHE A 206 -0.71 6.51 5.73
CA PHE A 206 -1.18 5.84 4.54
C PHE A 206 -1.74 6.86 3.55
N HIS A 207 -0.88 7.28 2.63
CA HIS A 207 -1.26 8.12 1.50
C HIS A 207 -0.21 8.00 0.39
N ARG A 208 -0.56 8.34 -0.85
CA ARG A 208 0.41 8.38 -1.95
C ARG A 208 1.52 9.40 -1.68
N ALA A 209 2.69 9.19 -2.29
CA ALA A 209 3.82 10.10 -2.15
C ALA A 209 3.49 11.50 -2.70
N GLU A 210 4.16 12.51 -2.14
CA GLU A 210 4.06 13.88 -2.66
C GLU A 210 4.68 13.95 -4.08
N PRO A 211 4.17 14.81 -4.98
CA PRO A 211 4.70 14.94 -6.33
C PRO A 211 6.20 15.32 -6.38
N GLU A 212 6.69 15.98 -5.34
CA GLU A 212 8.09 16.42 -5.23
C GLU A 212 9.05 15.28 -4.85
N GLN A 213 8.53 14.14 -4.36
CA GLN A 213 9.35 12.99 -3.97
C GLN A 213 9.94 12.29 -5.19
N LYS A 214 11.27 12.09 -5.20
CA LYS A 214 12.02 11.59 -6.37
C LYS A 214 12.39 10.12 -6.34
N GLN A 215 12.37 9.50 -5.17
CA GLN A 215 12.73 8.10 -4.97
C GLN A 215 11.68 7.39 -4.11
N ASP A 216 11.63 6.07 -4.23
CA ASP A 216 10.81 5.23 -3.35
C ASP A 216 11.25 5.42 -1.90
N SER A 217 10.30 5.36 -0.98
CA SER A 217 10.56 5.55 0.46
C SER A 217 10.21 4.29 1.24
N TYR A 218 10.99 3.98 2.27
CA TYR A 218 10.84 2.82 3.15
C TYR A 218 10.76 3.29 4.60
N THR A 219 9.54 3.29 5.17
CA THR A 219 9.31 3.68 6.56
C THR A 219 9.01 2.47 7.42
N LEU A 220 9.75 2.31 8.52
CA LEU A 220 9.46 1.32 9.55
C LEU A 220 8.50 1.91 10.58
N ILE A 221 7.41 1.21 10.90
CA ILE A 221 6.42 1.63 11.90
C ILE A 221 6.26 0.54 12.97
N VAL A 222 6.75 0.78 14.18
CA VAL A 222 6.67 -0.17 15.31
C VAL A 222 5.50 0.17 16.22
N CYS A 223 4.48 -0.67 16.25
CA CYS A 223 3.22 -0.44 16.97
C CYS A 223 2.58 -1.76 17.44
N HIS A 224 1.26 -1.90 17.32
CA HIS A 224 0.48 -2.92 18.01
C HIS A 224 -0.47 -3.67 17.09
N ALA A 225 -1.05 -4.77 17.60
CA ALA A 225 -1.77 -5.69 16.76
C ALA A 225 -3.05 -5.06 16.19
N ASN A 226 -3.88 -4.40 17.00
CA ASN A 226 -5.18 -3.91 16.53
C ASN A 226 -4.99 -2.76 15.55
N VAL A 227 -4.02 -1.88 15.83
CA VAL A 227 -3.60 -0.79 14.93
C VAL A 227 -3.17 -1.34 13.56
N ILE A 228 -2.27 -2.33 13.52
CA ILE A 228 -1.80 -2.93 12.25
C ILE A 228 -2.94 -3.61 11.49
N ARG A 229 -3.77 -4.39 12.19
CA ARG A 229 -4.91 -5.08 11.57
C ARG A 229 -5.88 -4.09 10.94
N TYR A 230 -6.21 -3.02 11.66
CA TYR A 230 -7.08 -1.96 11.15
C TYR A 230 -6.45 -1.27 9.94
N PHE A 231 -5.17 -0.89 10.01
CA PHE A 231 -4.46 -0.30 8.88
C PHE A 231 -4.48 -1.20 7.65
N VAL A 232 -4.27 -2.51 7.80
CA VAL A 232 -4.33 -3.45 6.68
C VAL A 232 -5.73 -3.49 6.07
N CYS A 233 -6.78 -3.61 6.89
CA CYS A 233 -8.15 -3.58 6.40
C CYS A 233 -8.46 -2.27 5.64
N ARG A 234 -8.11 -1.12 6.24
CA ARG A 234 -8.34 0.19 5.63
C ARG A 234 -7.54 0.40 4.34
N ALA A 235 -6.26 0.03 4.34
CA ALA A 235 -5.37 0.21 3.19
C ALA A 235 -5.78 -0.66 2.00
N LEU A 236 -6.31 -1.86 2.27
CA LEU A 236 -6.82 -2.77 1.24
C LEU A 236 -8.30 -2.57 0.91
N GLN A 237 -8.94 -1.56 1.52
CA GLN A 237 -10.37 -1.28 1.38
C GLN A 237 -11.27 -2.48 1.72
N LEU A 238 -10.80 -3.33 2.63
CA LEU A 238 -11.60 -4.40 3.23
C LEU A 238 -12.52 -3.79 4.29
N PRO A 239 -13.65 -4.45 4.61
CA PRO A 239 -14.48 -4.07 5.75
C PRO A 239 -13.62 -3.93 7.02
N PRO A 240 -13.57 -2.74 7.67
CA PRO A 240 -12.69 -2.51 8.81
C PRO A 240 -13.03 -3.43 9.99
N GLU A 241 -14.27 -3.89 10.11
CA GLU A 241 -14.77 -4.82 11.14
C GLU A 241 -14.09 -6.20 11.06
N ALA A 242 -13.45 -6.53 9.93
CA ALA A 242 -12.73 -7.78 9.74
C ALA A 242 -11.38 -7.83 10.48
N TRP A 243 -10.96 -6.77 11.15
CA TRP A 243 -9.63 -6.64 11.74
C TRP A 243 -9.25 -7.78 12.71
N LEU A 244 -10.20 -8.31 13.51
CA LEU A 244 -9.95 -9.46 14.40
C LEU A 244 -9.82 -10.81 13.68
N ARG A 245 -10.10 -10.89 12.37
CA ARG A 245 -9.87 -12.10 11.57
C ARG A 245 -8.38 -12.30 11.27
N ILE A 246 -7.55 -11.30 11.51
CA ILE A 246 -6.12 -11.30 11.23
C ILE A 246 -5.33 -11.58 12.51
N SER A 247 -4.44 -12.58 12.48
CA SER A 247 -3.53 -12.91 13.59
C SER A 247 -2.11 -12.49 13.25
N LEU A 248 -1.42 -11.82 14.16
CA LEU A 248 -0.05 -11.33 13.98
C LEU A 248 0.83 -11.91 15.08
N GLY A 249 2.03 -12.40 14.76
CA GLY A 249 3.01 -12.83 15.77
C GLY A 249 3.67 -11.64 16.47
N HIS A 250 4.22 -11.83 17.66
CA HIS A 250 5.09 -10.81 18.28
C HIS A 250 6.33 -10.56 17.42
N ALA A 251 6.76 -9.29 17.32
CA ALA A 251 7.83 -8.82 16.43
C ALA A 251 7.65 -9.18 14.94
N SER A 252 6.42 -9.51 14.51
CA SER A 252 6.13 -9.87 13.12
C SER A 252 6.20 -8.68 12.18
N LEU A 253 6.60 -8.93 10.92
CA LEU A 253 6.68 -7.93 9.87
C LEU A 253 5.44 -7.95 8.96
N THR A 254 4.88 -6.79 8.67
CA THR A 254 3.79 -6.61 7.70
C THR A 254 4.19 -5.52 6.71
N TRP A 255 4.19 -5.81 5.41
CA TRP A 255 4.70 -4.87 4.40
C TRP A 255 3.58 -4.45 3.46
N VAL A 256 3.27 -3.15 3.48
CA VAL A 256 2.32 -2.50 2.57
C VAL A 256 3.06 -1.58 1.62
N SER A 257 2.71 -1.60 0.33
CA SER A 257 3.21 -0.68 -0.69
C SER A 257 2.07 0.15 -1.25
N ILE A 258 2.23 1.47 -1.27
CA ILE A 258 1.28 2.43 -1.81
C ILE A 258 1.88 2.98 -3.09
N LEU A 259 1.24 2.67 -4.22
CA LEU A 259 1.67 3.08 -5.55
C LEU A 259 1.29 4.54 -5.82
N ASP A 260 1.90 5.09 -6.86
CA ASP A 260 1.73 6.47 -7.32
C ASP A 260 0.30 6.82 -7.75
N ASP A 261 -0.42 5.84 -8.30
CA ASP A 261 -1.82 5.98 -8.72
C ASP A 261 -2.85 5.69 -7.63
N GLY A 262 -2.39 5.46 -6.39
CA GLY A 262 -3.24 5.18 -5.25
C GLY A 262 -3.60 3.71 -5.07
N ARG A 263 -3.15 2.78 -5.93
CA ARG A 263 -3.27 1.34 -5.64
C ARG A 263 -2.43 0.94 -4.43
N VAL A 264 -2.90 -0.03 -3.66
CA VAL A 264 -2.18 -0.57 -2.51
C VAL A 264 -1.92 -2.06 -2.68
N THR A 265 -0.73 -2.51 -2.32
CA THR A 265 -0.34 -3.93 -2.33
C THR A 265 0.15 -4.34 -0.95
N LEU A 266 -0.48 -5.35 -0.37
CA LEU A 266 0.03 -6.05 0.81
C LEU A 266 1.01 -7.13 0.35
N ARG A 267 2.30 -6.95 0.63
CA ARG A 267 3.36 -7.88 0.20
C ARG A 267 3.57 -9.02 1.20
N THR A 268 3.41 -8.75 2.49
CA THR A 268 3.42 -9.77 3.55
C THR A 268 2.60 -9.31 4.75
N LEU A 269 2.06 -10.25 5.52
CA LEU A 269 1.21 -9.99 6.68
C LEU A 269 1.62 -10.90 7.84
N GLY A 270 2.03 -10.30 8.96
CA GLY A 270 2.35 -11.05 10.18
C GLY A 270 3.51 -12.03 10.03
N GLU A 271 4.50 -11.71 9.18
CA GLU A 271 5.63 -12.59 8.88
C GLU A 271 6.53 -12.79 10.09
N THR A 272 6.71 -14.06 10.46
CA THR A 272 7.61 -14.54 11.53
C THR A 272 8.38 -15.79 11.11
N GLY A 273 8.46 -16.08 9.80
CA GLY A 273 9.15 -17.25 9.26
C GLY A 273 10.67 -17.18 9.43
N HIS A 274 11.22 -15.97 9.61
CA HIS A 274 12.61 -15.74 9.99
C HIS A 274 12.91 -16.10 11.46
N MET A 275 11.89 -16.33 12.31
CA MET A 275 12.08 -16.69 13.71
C MET A 275 12.14 -18.21 13.89
N PRO A 276 13.02 -18.72 14.78
CA PRO A 276 12.99 -20.12 15.17
C PRO A 276 11.71 -20.44 15.96
N ARG A 277 11.32 -21.71 15.98
CA ARG A 277 10.03 -22.19 16.53
C ARG A 277 9.79 -21.75 17.98
N ASP A 278 10.82 -21.83 18.82
CA ASP A 278 10.78 -21.46 20.23
C ASP A 278 10.56 -19.96 20.46
N MET A 279 10.90 -19.13 19.46
CA MET A 279 10.65 -17.70 19.48
C MET A 279 9.25 -17.31 19.00
N LEU A 280 8.46 -18.20 18.42
CA LEU A 280 7.09 -17.86 18.00
C LEU A 280 6.16 -17.63 19.21
N SER A 281 5.42 -16.52 19.21
CA SER A 281 4.31 -16.26 20.14
C SER A 281 3.34 -15.22 19.54
N ARG A 282 2.15 -15.10 20.14
CA ARG A 282 1.11 -14.14 19.75
C ARG A 282 0.56 -13.43 20.98
#